data_AF-A0A6I1KIZ5-F1
#
_entry.id   AF-A0A6I1KIZ5-F1
#
_cell.length_a   1.000
_cell.length_b   1.000
_cell.length_c   1.000
_cell.angle_alpha   90.00
_cell.angle_beta   90.00
_cell.angle_gamma   90.00
#
_symmetry.space_group_name_H-M   'P 1'
#
loop_
_entity.id
_entity.type
_entity.pdbx_description
1 polymer ?
#
loop_
_entity_poly.entity_id
_entity_poly.type
_entity_poly.pdbx_seq_one_letter_code
_entity_poly.pdbx_strand_id
1 'polypeptide(L)'
;MNTTEISEATNRRGKFCGSCHNGKIAFRPNGNCDKCHTGDIGSGRDNYSLFSKAPFPRTEFGNGIDWVEALRRKLISPANHLKSKPQDIPFDKTLMLEAEMAMISPAIFPHKAHTEWLDCNSCHPDIFNIKKKTTKHFSMSYILRGDFCGTCHLNVAFPMNDCKRCHP
;
A
#
# COMPACT_ATOMS: atom_id res chain seq x y z
N MET A 1 -21.94 -19.98 -12.80
CA MET A 1 -22.35 -18.58 -12.59
C MET A 1 -21.50 -18.03 -11.46
N ASN A 2 -20.62 -17.07 -11.72
CA ASN A 2 -19.72 -16.50 -10.70
C ASN A 2 -20.45 -15.36 -9.96
N THR A 3 -21.39 -15.70 -9.09
CA THR A 3 -22.05 -14.72 -8.22
C THR A 3 -21.35 -14.70 -6.87
N THR A 4 -20.78 -13.57 -6.49
CA THR A 4 -20.24 -13.38 -5.14
C THR A 4 -21.36 -13.43 -4.09
N GLU A 5 -21.07 -13.86 -2.86
CA GLU A 5 -22.02 -13.82 -1.73
C GLU A 5 -22.31 -12.39 -1.20
N ILE A 6 -21.70 -11.37 -1.80
CA ILE A 6 -21.87 -9.97 -1.44
C ILE A 6 -23.25 -9.51 -1.92
N SER A 7 -24.10 -9.11 -0.97
CA SER A 7 -25.42 -8.55 -1.21
C SER A 7 -25.69 -7.43 -0.21
N GLU A 8 -26.66 -6.58 -0.52
CA GLU A 8 -27.14 -5.54 0.39
C GLU A 8 -27.52 -6.13 1.76
N ALA A 9 -28.27 -7.23 1.75
CA ALA A 9 -28.68 -7.94 2.96
C ALA A 9 -27.49 -8.51 3.76
N THR A 10 -26.45 -9.04 3.11
CA THR A 10 -25.26 -9.52 3.82
C THR A 10 -24.43 -8.38 4.37
N ASN A 11 -24.32 -7.25 3.66
CA ASN A 11 -23.70 -6.03 4.15
C ASN A 11 -24.44 -5.46 5.38
N ARG A 12 -25.78 -5.41 5.37
CA ARG A 12 -26.57 -4.99 6.54
C ARG A 12 -26.36 -5.88 7.77
N ARG A 13 -26.08 -7.16 7.57
CA ARG A 13 -25.74 -8.11 8.64
C ARG A 13 -24.28 -8.02 9.09
N GLY A 14 -23.53 -6.99 8.64
CA GLY A 14 -22.15 -6.75 9.05
C GLY A 14 -21.11 -7.66 8.38
N LYS A 15 -21.48 -8.37 7.31
CA LYS A 15 -20.55 -9.19 6.51
C LYS A 15 -19.98 -8.37 5.36
N PHE A 16 -18.87 -8.83 4.78
CA PHE A 16 -18.22 -8.21 3.62
C PHE A 16 -17.93 -6.73 3.85
N CYS A 17 -18.41 -5.83 2.98
CA CYS A 17 -18.24 -4.38 3.12
C CYS A 17 -18.86 -3.85 4.42
N GLY A 18 -19.96 -4.47 4.86
CA GLY A 18 -20.66 -4.12 6.10
C GLY A 18 -19.85 -4.35 7.38
N SER A 19 -18.75 -5.10 7.32
CA SER A 19 -17.85 -5.24 8.47
C SER A 19 -17.20 -3.90 8.85
N CYS A 20 -16.94 -3.03 7.86
CA CYS A 20 -16.38 -1.69 8.05
C CYS A 20 -17.46 -0.60 7.92
N HIS A 21 -18.33 -0.70 6.92
CA HIS A 21 -19.42 0.25 6.66
C HIS A 21 -20.61 -0.03 7.58
N ASN A 22 -20.40 0.06 8.89
CA ASN A 22 -21.37 -0.28 9.93
C ASN A 22 -21.89 0.93 10.72
N GLY A 23 -21.50 2.16 10.33
CA GLY A 23 -21.86 3.40 11.02
C GLY A 23 -21.02 3.71 12.26
N LYS A 24 -20.09 2.82 12.63
CA LYS A 24 -19.14 3.02 13.74
C LYS A 24 -17.72 3.24 13.23
N ILE A 25 -17.25 2.41 12.29
CA ILE A 25 -15.92 2.51 11.68
C ILE A 25 -15.97 3.44 10.47
N ALA A 26 -16.88 3.17 9.54
CA ALA A 26 -17.17 4.00 8.39
C ALA A 26 -18.69 4.26 8.28
N PHE A 27 -19.09 5.05 7.29
CA PHE A 27 -20.51 5.33 7.03
C PHE A 27 -21.33 4.04 6.90
N ARG A 28 -22.59 4.07 7.38
CA ARG A 28 -23.52 2.93 7.29
C ARG A 28 -24.14 2.83 5.89
N PRO A 29 -24.58 1.66 5.40
CA PRO A 29 -25.12 1.51 4.05
C PRO A 29 -26.48 2.22 3.94
N ASN A 30 -27.29 2.17 5.00
CA ASN A 30 -28.61 2.79 5.05
C ASN A 30 -28.50 4.32 5.04
N GLY A 31 -29.04 4.95 4.00
CA GLY A 31 -28.96 6.40 3.80
C GLY A 31 -27.70 6.87 3.07
N ASN A 32 -26.86 5.95 2.59
CA ASN A 32 -25.69 6.24 1.76
C ASN A 32 -25.65 5.33 0.52
N CYS A 33 -26.82 4.99 -0.04
CA CYS A 33 -26.94 4.04 -1.15
C CYS A 33 -26.12 4.48 -2.38
N ASP A 34 -26.12 5.79 -2.62
CA ASP A 34 -25.38 6.49 -3.67
C ASP A 34 -23.86 6.33 -3.54
N LYS A 35 -23.32 6.08 -2.34
CA LYS A 35 -21.87 5.87 -2.17
C LYS A 35 -21.36 4.54 -2.74
N CYS A 36 -22.26 3.58 -2.97
CA CYS A 36 -21.93 2.27 -3.52
C CYS A 36 -22.59 2.00 -4.88
N HIS A 37 -23.81 2.52 -5.09
CA HIS A 37 -24.60 2.30 -6.29
C HIS A 37 -24.52 3.49 -7.25
N THR A 38 -23.30 3.93 -7.56
CA THR A 38 -23.06 5.08 -8.44
C THR A 38 -23.31 4.76 -9.91
N GLY A 39 -23.23 3.49 -10.30
CA GLY A 39 -23.31 3.07 -11.70
C GLY A 39 -22.14 3.55 -12.56
N ASP A 40 -21.18 4.26 -11.96
CA ASP A 40 -20.03 4.88 -12.61
C ASP A 40 -18.76 4.50 -11.84
N ILE A 41 -17.87 3.76 -12.50
CA ILE A 41 -16.55 3.41 -11.96
C ILE A 41 -15.65 4.64 -11.75
N GLY A 42 -15.99 5.78 -12.37
CA GLY A 42 -15.33 7.06 -12.17
C GLY A 42 -15.82 7.85 -10.96
N SER A 43 -16.87 7.39 -10.27
CA SER A 43 -17.41 8.09 -9.11
C SER A 43 -16.34 8.26 -8.03
N GLY A 44 -16.11 9.49 -7.59
CA GLY A 44 -15.13 9.81 -6.56
C GLY A 44 -13.70 10.06 -7.05
N ARG A 45 -13.44 10.13 -8.37
CA ARG A 45 -12.13 10.55 -8.92
C ARG A 45 -11.66 11.90 -8.34
N ASP A 46 -12.58 12.83 -8.12
CA ASP A 46 -12.27 14.15 -7.58
C ASP A 46 -11.98 14.16 -6.07
N ASN A 47 -12.34 13.09 -5.35
CA ASN A 47 -12.12 13.00 -3.90
C ASN A 47 -10.63 13.09 -3.57
N TYR A 48 -9.78 12.52 -4.42
CA TYR A 48 -8.34 12.62 -4.24
C TYR A 48 -7.84 14.06 -4.40
N SER A 49 -8.38 14.82 -5.37
CA SER A 49 -8.04 16.24 -5.56
C SER A 49 -8.41 17.09 -4.34
N LEU A 50 -9.55 16.80 -3.71
CA LEU A 50 -9.95 17.48 -2.48
C LEU A 50 -9.08 17.06 -1.29
N PHE A 51 -8.85 15.76 -1.12
CA PHE A 51 -8.02 15.21 -0.05
C PHE A 51 -6.58 15.73 -0.12
N SER A 52 -5.99 15.76 -1.32
CA SER A 52 -4.60 16.16 -1.54
C SER A 52 -4.30 17.64 -1.26
N LYS A 53 -5.34 18.48 -1.06
CA LYS A 53 -5.21 19.88 -0.61
C LYS A 53 -4.91 20.03 0.89
N ALA A 54 -5.09 18.97 1.68
CA ALA A 54 -4.69 18.98 3.08
C ALA A 54 -3.16 19.18 3.20
N PRO A 55 -2.66 19.69 4.34
CA PRO A 55 -1.26 20.05 4.51
C PRO A 55 -0.34 18.84 4.69
N PHE A 56 -0.26 17.99 3.66
CA PHE A 56 0.62 16.83 3.65
C PHE A 56 2.06 17.20 3.25
N PRO A 57 3.06 16.47 3.78
CA PRO A 57 4.42 16.50 3.30
C PRO A 57 4.48 16.26 1.79
N ARG A 58 5.38 16.99 1.11
CA ARG A 58 5.49 16.97 -0.35
C ARG A 58 6.75 16.25 -0.80
N THR A 59 6.67 15.64 -1.97
CA THR A 59 7.80 15.00 -2.68
C THR A 59 7.74 15.40 -4.15
N GLU A 60 8.87 15.32 -4.85
CA GLU A 60 8.98 15.72 -6.27
C GLU A 60 8.32 14.70 -7.22
N PHE A 61 8.21 13.44 -6.80
CA PHE A 61 7.77 12.33 -7.65
C PHE A 61 6.38 11.79 -7.29
N GLY A 62 5.77 11.05 -8.22
CA GLY A 62 4.48 10.41 -8.01
C GLY A 62 3.32 11.39 -7.92
N ASN A 63 2.44 11.20 -6.93
CA ASN A 63 1.30 12.09 -6.71
C ASN A 63 1.64 13.33 -5.88
N GLY A 64 2.94 13.57 -5.61
CA GLY A 64 3.45 14.73 -4.92
C GLY A 64 3.27 14.72 -3.41
N ILE A 65 2.73 13.66 -2.82
CA ILE A 65 2.58 13.49 -1.37
C ILE A 65 3.60 12.47 -0.87
N ASP A 66 4.34 12.84 0.18
CA ASP A 66 5.16 11.87 0.92
C ASP A 66 4.32 11.17 1.99
N TRP A 67 3.82 9.98 1.63
CA TRP A 67 2.95 9.17 2.48
C TRP A 67 3.65 8.59 3.70
N VAL A 68 4.95 8.28 3.59
CA VAL A 68 5.74 7.75 4.72
C VAL A 68 5.91 8.86 5.75
N GLU A 69 6.27 10.06 5.31
CA GLU A 69 6.39 11.19 6.22
C GLU A 69 5.03 11.62 6.80
N ALA A 70 3.95 11.56 6.00
CA ALA A 70 2.60 11.84 6.49
C ALA A 70 2.20 10.89 7.63
N LEU A 71 2.54 9.60 7.52
CA LEU A 71 2.29 8.60 8.55
C LEU A 71 3.14 8.85 9.80
N ARG A 72 4.45 9.12 9.63
CA ARG A 72 5.37 9.43 10.74
C ARG A 72 4.97 10.67 11.52
N ARG A 73 4.48 11.70 10.82
CA ARG A 73 3.91 12.91 11.43
C ARG A 73 2.50 12.72 11.99
N LYS A 74 1.92 11.52 11.87
CA LYS A 74 0.54 11.18 12.30
C LYS A 74 -0.52 12.05 11.65
N LEU A 75 -0.26 12.58 10.45
CA LEU A 75 -1.25 13.30 9.64
C LEU A 75 -2.29 12.36 9.04
N ILE A 76 -1.92 11.08 8.93
CA ILE A 76 -2.82 9.97 8.64
C ILE A 76 -2.64 8.88 9.71
N SER A 77 -3.72 8.16 10.00
CA SER A 77 -3.72 7.03 10.94
C SER A 77 -4.67 5.93 10.43
N PRO A 78 -4.34 5.28 9.30
CA PRO A 78 -5.19 4.23 8.73
C PRO A 78 -5.34 3.06 9.70
N ALA A 79 -6.54 2.49 9.77
CA ALA A 79 -6.78 1.29 10.56
C ALA A 79 -6.05 0.09 9.91
N ASN A 80 -5.22 -0.62 10.68
CA ASN A 80 -4.49 -1.81 10.23
C ASN A 80 -5.15 -3.14 10.66
N HIS A 81 -6.33 -3.08 11.28
CA HIS A 81 -7.10 -4.26 11.69
C HIS A 81 -8.57 -3.92 11.87
N LEU A 82 -9.43 -4.95 11.82
CA LEU A 82 -10.89 -4.78 11.98
C LEU A 82 -11.40 -5.12 13.39
N LYS A 83 -10.84 -6.15 14.03
CA LYS A 83 -11.35 -6.66 15.32
C LYS A 83 -10.26 -6.75 16.38
N SER A 84 -9.14 -7.37 16.05
CA SER A 84 -8.03 -7.60 16.97
C SER A 84 -6.77 -6.94 16.45
N LYS A 85 -6.10 -6.17 17.31
CA LYS A 85 -4.79 -5.61 16.98
C LYS A 85 -3.80 -6.76 16.75
N PRO A 86 -3.11 -6.82 15.60
CA PRO A 86 -2.05 -7.79 15.40
C PRO A 86 -0.93 -7.55 16.42
N GLN A 87 -0.20 -8.62 16.75
CA GLN A 87 0.98 -8.48 17.60
C GLN A 87 2.05 -7.71 16.84
N ASP A 88 2.58 -6.65 17.45
CA ASP A 88 3.70 -5.90 16.87
C ASP A 88 4.92 -6.83 16.80
N ILE A 89 5.40 -7.11 15.58
CA ILE A 89 6.66 -7.83 15.37
C ILE A 89 7.73 -6.76 15.16
N PRO A 90 8.59 -6.49 16.17
CA PRO A 90 9.66 -5.51 16.00
C PRO A 90 10.68 -6.06 15.00
N PHE A 91 10.64 -5.53 13.77
CA PHE A 91 11.61 -5.85 12.74
C PHE A 91 12.01 -4.58 11.97
N ASP A 92 13.19 -4.08 12.28
CA ASP A 92 13.77 -2.88 11.68
C ASP A 92 15.16 -3.19 11.13
N LYS A 93 15.19 -4.08 10.13
CA LYS A 93 16.42 -4.40 9.42
C LYS A 93 16.45 -3.64 8.10
N THR A 94 17.52 -2.91 7.86
CA THR A 94 17.81 -2.40 6.52
C THR A 94 18.68 -3.40 5.77
N LEU A 95 18.29 -3.75 4.56
CA LEU A 95 19.08 -4.56 3.64
C LEU A 95 19.80 -3.67 2.65
N MET A 96 21.01 -4.07 2.28
CA MET A 96 21.76 -3.49 1.17
C MET A 96 21.75 -4.50 0.02
N LEU A 97 21.49 -4.00 -1.18
CA LEU A 97 21.33 -4.77 -2.40
C LEU A 97 22.36 -4.26 -3.40
N GLU A 98 23.31 -5.12 -3.77
CA GLU A 98 24.36 -4.76 -4.73
C GLU A 98 23.74 -4.42 -6.09
N ALA A 99 24.22 -3.33 -6.70
CA ALA A 99 23.85 -2.98 -8.06
C ALA A 99 24.63 -3.85 -9.07
N GLU A 100 23.99 -4.20 -10.18
CA GLU A 100 24.64 -4.99 -11.24
C GLU A 100 25.75 -4.20 -11.94
N MET A 101 25.57 -2.88 -12.09
CA MET A 101 26.55 -1.98 -12.69
C MET A 101 27.34 -1.25 -11.61
N ALA A 102 28.66 -1.38 -11.64
CA ALA A 102 29.58 -0.79 -10.66
C ALA A 102 29.50 0.74 -10.52
N MET A 103 28.93 1.45 -11.49
CA MET A 103 28.74 2.91 -11.45
C MET A 103 27.47 3.36 -10.74
N ILE A 104 26.59 2.43 -10.36
CA ILE A 104 25.36 2.72 -9.63
C ILE A 104 25.58 2.32 -8.16
N SER A 105 25.27 3.20 -7.22
CA SER A 105 25.33 2.89 -5.79
C SER A 105 24.49 1.66 -5.46
N PRO A 106 24.86 0.86 -4.45
CA PRO A 106 23.98 -0.20 -3.93
C PRO A 106 22.61 0.35 -3.52
N ALA A 107 21.56 -0.42 -3.76
CA ALA A 107 20.23 -0.05 -3.30
C ALA A 107 20.04 -0.38 -1.82
N ILE A 108 19.21 0.39 -1.12
CA ILE A 108 18.81 0.13 0.26
C ILE A 108 17.33 -0.28 0.35
N PHE A 109 17.04 -1.23 1.23
CA PHE A 109 15.67 -1.67 1.54
C PHE A 109 15.43 -1.63 3.06
N PRO A 110 14.79 -0.57 3.58
CA PRO A 110 14.44 -0.47 4.99
C PRO A 110 13.13 -1.20 5.28
N HIS A 111 13.15 -2.27 6.08
CA HIS A 111 11.90 -2.96 6.46
C HIS A 111 10.94 -2.03 7.19
N LYS A 112 11.44 -1.14 8.06
CA LYS A 112 10.61 -0.23 8.84
C LYS A 112 9.65 0.60 8.01
N ALA A 113 10.14 1.19 6.90
CA ALA A 113 9.29 2.00 6.04
C ALA A 113 8.19 1.18 5.35
N HIS A 114 8.43 -0.11 5.11
CA HIS A 114 7.45 -1.01 4.48
C HIS A 114 6.49 -1.61 5.51
N THR A 115 6.97 -1.95 6.70
CA THR A 115 6.18 -2.54 7.79
C THR A 115 5.36 -1.52 8.59
N GLU A 116 5.50 -0.24 8.28
CA GLU A 116 4.64 0.82 8.81
C GLU A 116 3.17 0.67 8.33
N TRP A 117 2.94 0.09 7.14
CA TRP A 117 1.59 -0.19 6.61
C TRP A 117 1.38 -1.67 6.25
N LEU A 118 2.43 -2.39 5.85
CA LEU A 118 2.33 -3.76 5.37
C LEU A 118 2.75 -4.79 6.41
N ASP A 119 2.21 -6.00 6.30
CA ASP A 119 2.60 -7.14 7.12
C ASP A 119 3.61 -8.02 6.39
N CYS A 120 4.30 -8.91 7.11
CA CYS A 120 5.32 -9.81 6.55
C CYS A 120 4.79 -10.63 5.36
N ASN A 121 3.52 -11.06 5.42
CA ASN A 121 2.85 -11.83 4.38
C ASN A 121 2.53 -11.03 3.11
N SER A 122 2.64 -9.70 3.16
CA SER A 122 2.45 -8.84 1.99
C SER A 122 3.62 -8.98 1.01
N CYS A 123 4.78 -9.42 1.49
CA CYS A 123 6.00 -9.59 0.70
C CYS A 123 6.46 -11.05 0.64
N HIS A 124 6.30 -11.80 1.73
CA HIS A 124 6.86 -13.13 1.87
C HIS A 124 5.79 -14.22 1.91
N PRO A 125 6.05 -15.38 1.28
CA PRO A 125 7.25 -15.72 0.51
C PRO A 125 7.17 -15.34 -0.98
N ASP A 126 6.02 -14.81 -1.43
CA ASP A 126 5.65 -14.77 -2.85
C ASP A 126 6.50 -13.80 -3.67
N ILE A 127 6.76 -12.59 -3.14
CA ILE A 127 7.59 -11.59 -3.83
C ILE A 127 9.06 -11.78 -3.47
N PHE A 128 9.34 -12.04 -2.19
CA PHE A 128 10.69 -12.26 -1.68
C PHE A 128 10.75 -13.49 -0.78
N ASN A 129 11.83 -14.25 -0.84
CA ASN A 129 12.04 -15.38 0.06
C ASN A 129 12.72 -14.96 1.37
N ILE A 130 12.34 -15.58 2.50
CA ILE A 130 12.92 -15.30 3.83
C ILE A 130 14.27 -16.03 4.04
N LYS A 131 14.58 -17.09 3.26
CA LYS A 131 15.77 -17.93 3.49
C LYS A 131 17.06 -17.36 2.90
N LYS A 132 18.21 -17.75 3.50
CA LYS A 132 19.61 -17.44 3.10
C LYS A 132 20.00 -17.80 1.66
N LYS A 133 19.21 -18.58 0.92
CA LYS A 133 19.43 -18.75 -0.52
C LYS A 133 18.80 -17.54 -1.18
N THR A 134 19.67 -16.62 -1.58
CA THR A 134 19.36 -15.32 -2.20
C THR A 134 18.13 -15.39 -3.10
N THR A 135 17.31 -14.35 -3.13
CA THR A 135 16.49 -14.00 -4.30
C THR A 135 17.46 -13.85 -5.47
N LYS A 136 17.80 -14.95 -6.14
CA LYS A 136 18.87 -14.99 -7.14
C LYS A 136 18.39 -14.16 -8.32
N HIS A 137 19.09 -13.05 -8.57
CA HIS A 137 19.06 -12.28 -9.81
C HIS A 137 17.71 -11.62 -10.11
N PHE A 138 17.38 -10.55 -9.37
CA PHE A 138 16.45 -9.55 -9.90
C PHE A 138 17.23 -8.33 -10.36
N SER A 139 16.77 -7.73 -11.44
CA SER A 139 17.35 -6.54 -12.06
C SER A 139 16.25 -5.52 -12.28
N MET A 140 16.63 -4.31 -12.67
CA MET A 140 15.65 -3.28 -13.01
C MET A 140 14.70 -3.70 -14.13
N SER A 141 15.10 -4.61 -15.04
CA SER A 141 14.21 -5.09 -16.10
C SER A 141 13.08 -5.99 -15.58
N TYR A 142 13.29 -6.73 -14.49
CA TYR A 142 12.21 -7.45 -13.80
C TYR A 142 11.30 -6.47 -13.06
N ILE A 143 11.91 -5.51 -12.35
CA ILE A 143 11.17 -4.48 -11.62
C ILE A 143 10.23 -3.69 -12.54
N LEU A 144 10.71 -3.24 -13.70
CA LEU A 144 9.90 -2.50 -14.67
C LEU A 144 8.79 -3.34 -15.33
N ARG A 145 8.82 -4.67 -15.19
CA ARG A 145 7.76 -5.58 -15.65
C ARG A 145 6.74 -5.93 -14.56
N GLY A 146 6.87 -5.36 -13.37
CA GLY A 146 5.93 -5.57 -12.26
C GLY A 146 6.38 -6.60 -11.22
N ASP A 147 7.57 -7.19 -11.38
CA ASP A 147 8.13 -8.12 -10.40
C ASP A 147 8.83 -7.39 -9.24
N PHE A 148 9.04 -8.07 -8.12
CA PHE A 148 9.79 -7.56 -6.96
C PHE A 148 9.27 -6.20 -6.47
N CYS A 149 10.14 -5.18 -6.45
CA CYS A 149 9.79 -3.81 -6.09
C CYS A 149 8.67 -3.24 -6.99
N GLY A 150 8.62 -3.68 -8.25
CA GLY A 150 7.67 -3.23 -9.26
C GLY A 150 6.23 -3.58 -8.96
N THR A 151 5.99 -4.63 -8.17
CA THR A 151 4.64 -5.05 -7.75
C THR A 151 3.90 -3.89 -7.07
N CYS A 152 4.63 -3.09 -6.28
CA CYS A 152 4.08 -1.94 -5.57
C CYS A 152 4.44 -0.60 -6.23
N HIS A 153 5.71 -0.37 -6.56
CA HIS A 153 6.23 0.94 -7.01
C HIS A 153 5.86 1.34 -8.45
N LEU A 154 5.08 0.52 -9.16
CA LEU A 154 4.48 0.89 -10.45
C LEU A 154 2.98 1.16 -10.36
N ASN A 155 2.36 0.85 -9.21
CA ASN A 155 0.90 0.82 -9.07
C ASN A 155 0.41 1.62 -7.87
N VAL A 156 0.94 1.31 -6.67
CA VAL A 156 0.38 1.76 -5.39
C VAL A 156 1.37 2.52 -4.50
N ALA A 157 2.66 2.56 -4.88
CA ALA A 157 3.70 3.29 -4.18
C ALA A 157 4.36 4.35 -5.09
N PHE A 158 5.36 5.07 -4.57
CA PHE A 158 6.07 6.08 -5.37
C PHE A 158 6.69 5.46 -6.64
N PRO A 159 6.71 6.20 -7.76
CA PRO A 159 7.15 5.69 -9.05
C PRO A 159 8.66 5.44 -9.11
N MET A 160 9.07 4.57 -10.04
CA MET A 160 10.46 4.13 -10.23
C MET A 160 11.39 5.15 -10.94
N ASN A 161 10.94 6.40 -11.13
CA ASN A 161 11.76 7.46 -11.73
C ASN A 161 12.56 8.29 -10.70
N ASP A 162 12.45 7.96 -9.42
CA ASP A 162 13.26 8.55 -8.33
C ASP A 162 14.40 7.61 -7.92
N CYS A 163 15.44 7.52 -8.76
CA CYS A 163 16.52 6.53 -8.59
C CYS A 163 17.22 6.67 -7.22
N LYS A 164 17.41 7.91 -6.75
CA LYS A 164 18.15 8.23 -5.53
C LYS A 164 17.45 7.75 -4.25
N ARG A 165 16.13 7.55 -4.32
CA ARG A 165 15.35 7.05 -3.19
C ARG A 165 15.68 5.61 -2.81
N CYS A 166 16.17 4.84 -3.78
CA CYS A 166 16.66 3.48 -3.58
C CYS A 166 18.19 3.44 -3.58
N HIS A 167 18.83 4.20 -4.46
CA HIS A 167 20.28 4.25 -4.68
C HIS A 167 20.88 5.57 -4.16
N PRO A 168 21.13 5.69 -2.85
CA PRO A 168 21.69 6.90 -2.24
C PRO A 168 23.13 7.23 -2.72
#